data_AF-A0A7J2KAG3-F1
#
_entry.id   AF-A0A7J2KAG3-F1
#
_cell.length_a   1.000
_cell.length_b   1.000
_cell.length_c   1.000
_cell.angle_alpha   90.00
_cell.angle_beta   90.00
_cell.angle_gamma   90.00
#
_symmetry.space_group_name_H-M   'P 1'
#
loop_
_entity.id
_entity.type
_entity.pdbx_description
1 polymer ?
#
loop_
_entity_poly.entity_id
_entity_poly.type
_entity_poly.pdbx_seq_one_letter_code
_entity_poly.pdbx_strand_id
1 'polypeptide(L)'
;NYCVRGIPLATIDLNRLYPGDPKGSLAERITATIWKLAKGYEFIVDMHTAGLSIPFILIDPAPPELRKKIIDVAVKTGITVLDEYAPEKYEVKKLAASLPGVAIKENIPSFTVELPGVIGPDEKGISVGFKVLKNIMLTLGLIEDSYEEVNEYPVIKELGYRREDVTALHGGFIEYNVSLGEKVKENTRIAIIRNVFGEIVEEVKAPKECYIVALHDSRRIWSGSTAALIAVKYTPR
;
A
#
# COMPACT_ATOMS: atom_id res chain seq x y z
N ASN A 1 -13.87 8.36 -20.10
CA ASN A 1 -13.52 7.73 -18.81
C ASN A 1 -12.02 7.73 -18.68
N TYR A 2 -11.48 8.62 -17.85
CA TYR A 2 -10.03 8.66 -17.60
C TYR A 2 -9.73 7.64 -16.48
N CYS A 3 -9.02 6.56 -16.81
CA CYS A 3 -8.48 5.61 -15.83
C CYS A 3 -7.11 6.09 -15.36
N VAL A 4 -7.06 7.19 -14.62
CA VAL A 4 -5.82 7.83 -14.18
C VAL A 4 -5.82 8.02 -12.67
N ARG A 5 -4.63 7.93 -12.06
CA ARG A 5 -4.42 8.34 -10.66
C ARG A 5 -4.49 9.87 -10.58
N GLY A 6 -5.41 10.38 -9.77
CA GLY A 6 -5.57 11.83 -9.57
C GLY A 6 -6.68 12.44 -10.42
N ILE A 7 -6.73 13.77 -10.47
CA ILE A 7 -7.70 14.49 -11.31
C ILE A 7 -7.23 14.46 -12.77
N PRO A 8 -8.07 14.06 -13.74
CA PRO A 8 -7.67 14.04 -15.15
C PRO A 8 -7.11 15.37 -15.61
N LEU A 9 -6.02 15.31 -16.38
CA LEU A 9 -5.28 16.48 -16.89
C LEU A 9 -4.63 17.36 -15.81
N ALA A 10 -4.64 16.92 -14.54
CA ALA A 10 -3.90 17.53 -13.45
C ALA A 10 -2.90 16.51 -12.86
N THR A 11 -1.72 16.97 -12.46
CA THR A 11 -0.73 16.13 -11.77
C THR A 11 -0.97 16.08 -10.26
N ILE A 12 -2.24 16.13 -9.84
CA ILE A 12 -2.65 16.26 -8.44
C ILE A 12 -3.07 14.91 -7.90
N ASP A 13 -2.38 14.44 -6.86
CA ASP A 13 -2.78 13.29 -6.06
C ASP A 13 -3.67 13.76 -4.90
N LEU A 14 -4.96 13.41 -4.93
CA LEU A 14 -5.92 13.75 -3.87
C LEU A 14 -5.48 13.22 -2.50
N ASN A 15 -4.81 12.06 -2.46
CA ASN A 15 -4.39 11.44 -1.20
C ASN A 15 -3.14 12.11 -0.59
N ARG A 16 -2.82 13.34 -1.03
CA ARG A 16 -1.80 14.24 -0.46
C ARG A 16 -2.37 15.60 -0.06
N LEU A 17 -3.69 15.74 -0.10
CA LEU A 17 -4.40 17.00 0.09
C LEU A 17 -5.44 16.93 1.22
N TYR A 18 -5.45 15.90 2.06
CA TYR A 18 -6.27 15.91 3.26
C TYR A 18 -5.65 16.84 4.32
N PRO A 19 -6.45 17.56 5.14
CA PRO A 19 -7.93 17.55 5.21
C PRO A 19 -8.63 18.38 4.11
N GLY A 20 -7.89 19.05 3.22
CA GLY A 20 -8.42 19.89 2.15
C GLY A 20 -8.78 21.31 2.59
N ASP A 21 -9.26 22.10 1.64
CA ASP A 21 -9.74 23.48 1.85
C ASP A 21 -11.07 23.68 1.08
N PRO A 22 -12.20 23.94 1.78
CA PRO A 22 -13.49 24.19 1.13
C PRO A 22 -13.52 25.47 0.28
N LYS A 23 -12.53 26.35 0.40
CA LYS A 23 -12.37 27.56 -0.43
C LYS A 23 -11.24 27.44 -1.46
N GLY A 24 -10.47 26.36 -1.42
CA GLY A 24 -9.30 26.14 -2.27
C GLY A 24 -9.63 25.70 -3.71
N SER A 25 -8.68 25.00 -4.31
CA SER A 25 -8.81 24.36 -5.63
C SER A 25 -9.90 23.28 -5.66
N LEU A 26 -10.28 22.81 -6.85
CA LEU A 26 -11.24 21.71 -7.00
C LEU A 26 -10.81 20.47 -6.17
N ALA A 27 -9.53 20.11 -6.24
CA ALA A 27 -8.97 18.98 -5.51
C ALA A 27 -9.12 19.12 -3.99
N GLU A 28 -8.79 20.31 -3.47
CA GLU A 28 -8.91 20.63 -2.05
C GLU A 28 -10.35 20.66 -1.57
N ARG A 29 -11.28 21.11 -2.41
CA ARG A 29 -12.72 21.08 -2.10
C ARG A 29 -13.28 19.66 -2.06
N ILE A 30 -12.80 18.78 -2.95
CA ILE A 30 -13.15 17.35 -2.94
C ILE A 30 -12.65 16.72 -1.64
N THR A 31 -11.36 16.88 -1.29
CA THR A 31 -10.82 16.29 -0.07
C THR A 31 -11.44 16.88 1.20
N ALA A 32 -11.74 18.19 1.22
CA ALA A 32 -12.48 18.82 2.31
C ALA A 32 -13.89 18.25 2.50
N THR A 33 -14.56 17.94 1.40
CA THR A 33 -15.91 17.34 1.45
C THR A 33 -15.85 15.91 1.98
N ILE A 34 -14.92 15.09 1.47
CA ILE A 34 -14.72 13.71 1.96
C ILE A 34 -14.35 13.72 3.44
N TRP A 35 -13.40 14.57 3.83
CA TRP A 35 -12.96 14.67 5.22
C TRP A 35 -14.09 15.10 6.16
N LYS A 36 -14.91 16.08 5.76
CA LYS A 36 -16.09 16.51 6.53
C LYS A 36 -17.05 15.36 6.83
N LEU A 37 -17.21 14.42 5.90
CA LEU A 37 -18.02 13.22 6.09
C LEU A 37 -17.28 12.20 6.97
N ALA A 38 -16.03 11.90 6.65
CA ALA A 38 -15.24 10.83 7.28
C ALA A 38 -14.96 11.09 8.77
N LYS A 39 -14.71 12.34 9.17
CA LYS A 39 -14.30 12.69 10.55
C LYS A 39 -15.33 12.41 11.65
N GLY A 40 -16.56 12.08 11.27
CA GLY A 40 -17.64 11.74 12.22
C GLY A 40 -17.71 10.25 12.58
N TYR A 41 -16.90 9.39 11.95
CA TYR A 41 -16.94 7.94 12.14
C TYR A 41 -15.88 7.46 13.14
N GLU A 42 -16.15 6.31 13.76
CA GLU A 42 -15.31 5.72 14.83
C GLU A 42 -14.14 4.91 14.29
N PHE A 43 -14.16 4.54 13.01
CA PHE A 43 -13.08 3.83 12.32
C PHE A 43 -13.13 4.15 10.83
N ILE A 44 -11.98 4.38 10.19
CA ILE A 44 -11.89 4.67 8.75
C ILE A 44 -11.04 3.61 8.05
N VAL A 45 -11.61 2.98 7.02
CA VAL A 45 -10.89 2.06 6.13
C VAL A 45 -10.78 2.71 4.76
N ASP A 46 -9.55 2.98 4.31
CA ASP A 46 -9.30 3.56 2.99
C ASP A 46 -8.90 2.46 2.01
N MET A 47 -9.75 2.17 1.02
CA MET A 47 -9.59 1.04 0.10
C MET A 47 -8.84 1.47 -1.17
N HIS A 48 -7.68 0.86 -1.41
CA HIS A 48 -6.77 1.14 -2.52
C HIS A 48 -6.43 -0.11 -3.31
N THR A 49 -5.72 0.09 -4.42
CA THR A 49 -5.12 -0.98 -5.21
C THR A 49 -3.64 -0.70 -5.43
N ALA A 50 -2.81 -1.74 -5.40
CA ALA A 50 -1.36 -1.65 -5.46
C ALA A 50 -0.73 -2.37 -6.67
N GLY A 51 -1.48 -2.51 -7.78
CA GLY A 51 -0.93 -3.09 -9.00
C GLY A 51 -0.70 -4.60 -8.87
N LEU A 52 0.48 -5.04 -9.31
CA LEU A 52 0.92 -6.43 -9.18
C LEU A 52 1.47 -6.66 -7.77
N SER A 53 0.59 -7.01 -6.82
CA SER A 53 0.93 -7.17 -5.41
C SER A 53 0.24 -8.36 -4.75
N ILE A 54 0.74 -8.77 -3.56
CA ILE A 54 -0.13 -9.44 -2.57
C ILE A 54 -1.10 -8.39 -1.98
N PRO A 55 -2.20 -8.79 -1.34
CA PRO A 55 -3.02 -7.87 -0.54
C PRO A 55 -2.30 -7.52 0.78
N PHE A 56 -2.32 -6.24 1.16
CA PHE A 56 -1.72 -5.80 2.41
C PHE A 56 -2.43 -4.59 3.03
N ILE A 57 -2.20 -4.37 4.31
CA ILE A 57 -2.61 -3.19 5.07
C ILE A 57 -1.40 -2.34 5.37
N LEU A 58 -1.58 -1.02 5.31
CA LEU A 58 -0.59 -0.04 5.75
C LEU A 58 -1.06 0.64 7.02
N ILE A 59 -0.18 0.60 8.02
CA ILE A 59 -0.36 1.26 9.31
C ILE A 59 0.50 2.53 9.32
N ASP A 60 -0.17 3.69 9.33
CA ASP A 60 0.49 4.98 9.54
C ASP A 60 0.99 5.12 11.00
N PRO A 61 1.98 6.00 11.25
CA PRO A 61 2.45 6.29 12.61
C PRO A 61 1.30 6.79 13.51
N ALA A 62 1.10 6.13 14.64
CA ALA A 62 0.01 6.43 15.57
C ALA A 62 0.46 6.33 17.04
N PRO A 63 -0.19 7.06 17.98
CA PRO A 63 0.05 6.90 19.42
C PRO A 63 -0.20 5.45 19.88
N PRO A 64 0.50 4.93 20.91
CA PRO A 64 0.47 3.51 21.27
C PRO A 64 -0.93 2.92 21.46
N GLU A 65 -1.82 3.61 22.18
CA GLU A 65 -3.19 3.14 22.45
C GLU A 65 -4.04 3.08 21.17
N LEU A 66 -3.93 4.10 20.31
CA LEU A 66 -4.65 4.12 19.04
C LEU A 66 -4.10 3.05 18.10
N ARG A 67 -2.78 2.93 18.03
CA ARG A 67 -2.07 1.93 17.23
C ARG A 67 -2.48 0.51 17.61
N LYS A 68 -2.62 0.21 18.91
CA LYS A 68 -3.10 -1.09 19.37
C LYS A 68 -4.47 -1.42 18.81
N LYS A 69 -5.43 -0.48 18.89
CA LYS A 69 -6.78 -0.66 18.31
C LYS A 69 -6.74 -0.91 16.80
N ILE A 70 -5.91 -0.16 16.09
CA ILE A 70 -5.75 -0.31 14.63
C ILE A 70 -5.19 -1.71 14.30
N ILE A 71 -4.13 -2.14 14.99
CA ILE A 71 -3.50 -3.45 14.77
C ILE A 71 -4.47 -4.59 15.12
N ASP A 72 -5.22 -4.48 16.22
CA ASP A 72 -6.19 -5.50 16.65
C ASP A 72 -7.24 -5.80 15.57
N VAL A 73 -7.61 -4.79 14.77
CA VAL A 73 -8.50 -4.94 13.60
C VAL A 73 -7.72 -5.44 12.38
N ALA A 74 -6.58 -4.82 12.06
CA ALA A 74 -5.80 -5.13 10.87
C ALA A 74 -5.38 -6.61 10.80
N VAL A 75 -4.91 -7.19 11.91
CA VAL A 75 -4.46 -8.60 11.92
C VAL A 75 -5.60 -9.59 11.72
N LYS A 76 -6.83 -9.22 12.10
CA LYS A 76 -8.04 -10.04 11.92
C LYS A 76 -8.61 -9.95 10.51
N THR A 77 -8.01 -9.17 9.61
CA THR A 77 -8.41 -9.17 8.19
C THR A 77 -7.91 -10.41 7.44
N GLY A 78 -6.87 -11.07 7.96
CA GLY A 78 -6.25 -12.24 7.34
C GLY A 78 -5.27 -11.92 6.21
N ILE A 79 -4.97 -10.64 5.95
CA ILE A 79 -3.98 -10.22 4.94
C ILE A 79 -2.72 -9.66 5.60
N THR A 80 -1.68 -9.45 4.79
CA THR A 80 -0.37 -8.95 5.24
C THR A 80 -0.52 -7.58 5.91
N VAL A 81 0.11 -7.36 7.08
CA VAL A 81 0.09 -6.05 7.77
C VAL A 81 1.49 -5.46 7.79
N LEU A 82 1.66 -4.28 7.22
CA LEU A 82 2.93 -3.56 7.16
C LEU A 82 2.80 -2.18 7.80
N ASP A 83 3.88 -1.74 8.42
CA ASP A 83 4.04 -0.32 8.71
C ASP A 83 4.40 0.48 7.46
N GLU A 84 4.03 1.75 7.50
CA GLU A 84 4.43 2.73 6.51
C GLU A 84 5.96 2.90 6.39
N TYR A 85 6.37 3.68 5.39
CA TYR A 85 7.79 3.97 5.17
C TYR A 85 8.49 4.57 6.41
N ALA A 86 9.82 4.48 6.43
CA ALA A 86 10.65 5.20 7.38
C ALA A 86 10.30 6.70 7.45
N PRO A 87 10.45 7.37 8.62
CA PRO A 87 9.99 8.74 8.82
C PRO A 87 10.43 9.74 7.76
N GLU A 88 11.69 9.69 7.31
CA GLU A 88 12.19 10.64 6.30
C GLU A 88 11.43 10.49 4.98
N LYS A 89 11.18 9.25 4.56
CA LYS A 89 10.48 8.94 3.32
C LYS A 89 8.98 9.16 3.43
N TYR A 90 8.40 8.92 4.61
CA TYR A 90 7.00 9.21 4.92
C TYR A 90 6.70 10.71 4.78
N GLU A 91 7.60 11.56 5.29
CA GLU A 91 7.51 13.02 5.17
C GLU A 91 7.69 13.49 3.72
N VAL A 92 8.75 13.04 3.04
CA VAL A 92 9.01 13.42 1.63
C VAL A 92 7.84 13.03 0.72
N LYS A 93 7.20 11.88 0.97
CA LYS A 93 6.02 11.43 0.23
C LYS A 93 4.72 12.12 0.67
N LYS A 94 4.75 12.99 1.68
CA LYS A 94 3.60 13.71 2.27
C LYS A 94 2.46 12.76 2.69
N LEU A 95 2.81 11.61 3.25
CA LEU A 95 1.83 10.59 3.60
C LEU A 95 0.98 11.00 4.81
N ALA A 96 1.49 11.89 5.65
CA ALA A 96 0.73 12.48 6.76
C ALA A 96 -0.48 13.34 6.32
N ALA A 97 -0.63 13.60 5.01
CA ALA A 97 -1.76 14.28 4.37
C ALA A 97 -2.65 13.31 3.56
N SER A 98 -2.55 12.01 3.83
CA SER A 98 -3.49 10.98 3.39
C SER A 98 -4.73 10.97 4.29
N LEU A 99 -5.81 10.30 3.85
CA LEU A 99 -7.01 10.16 4.67
C LEU A 99 -6.72 9.44 6.01
N PRO A 100 -6.05 8.26 6.05
CA PRO A 100 -5.69 7.62 7.32
C PRO A 100 -4.72 8.45 8.17
N GLY A 101 -3.72 9.08 7.53
CA GLY A 101 -2.74 9.91 8.23
C GLY A 101 -3.37 11.12 8.95
N VAL A 102 -4.37 11.75 8.33
CA VAL A 102 -5.14 12.84 8.95
C VAL A 102 -6.12 12.32 10.01
N ALA A 103 -6.79 11.19 9.76
CA ALA A 103 -7.67 10.55 10.73
C ALA A 103 -6.95 10.21 12.04
N ILE A 104 -5.74 9.64 11.95
CA ILE A 104 -4.92 9.31 13.13
C ILE A 104 -4.52 10.55 13.93
N LYS A 105 -4.20 11.67 13.27
CA LYS A 105 -3.90 12.94 13.96
C LYS A 105 -5.10 13.47 14.75
N GLU A 106 -6.31 13.15 14.30
CA GLU A 106 -7.57 13.51 14.95
C GLU A 106 -8.07 12.41 15.89
N ASN A 107 -7.19 11.45 16.23
CA ASN A 107 -7.44 10.34 17.15
C ASN A 107 -8.55 9.38 16.68
N ILE A 108 -8.74 9.27 15.36
CA ILE A 108 -9.67 8.32 14.72
C ILE A 108 -8.84 7.13 14.20
N PRO A 109 -9.11 5.89 14.64
CA PRO A 109 -8.37 4.72 14.17
C PRO A 109 -8.66 4.49 12.68
N SER A 110 -7.61 4.25 11.92
CA SER A 110 -7.71 4.05 10.48
C SER A 110 -6.52 3.29 9.92
N PHE A 111 -6.70 2.71 8.74
CA PHE A 111 -5.62 2.14 7.95
C PHE A 111 -5.97 2.15 6.46
N THR A 112 -4.95 1.96 5.62
CA THR A 112 -5.13 1.73 4.18
C THR A 112 -5.16 0.24 3.91
N VAL A 113 -6.10 -0.23 3.09
CA VAL A 113 -6.11 -1.57 2.50
C VAL A 113 -5.62 -1.45 1.06
N GLU A 114 -4.63 -2.24 0.67
CA GLU A 114 -4.07 -2.28 -0.68
C GLU A 114 -4.37 -3.65 -1.29
N LEU A 115 -5.21 -3.67 -2.33
CA LEU A 115 -5.59 -4.88 -3.05
C LEU A 115 -4.82 -5.01 -4.38
N PRO A 116 -4.60 -6.23 -4.89
CA PRO A 116 -4.07 -6.40 -6.24
C PRO A 116 -5.03 -5.84 -7.29
N GLY A 117 -4.46 -5.30 -8.38
CA GLY A 117 -5.22 -4.78 -9.51
C GLY A 117 -4.38 -3.83 -10.37
N VAL A 118 -4.13 -4.20 -11.63
CA VAL A 118 -3.29 -3.43 -12.56
C VAL A 118 -4.14 -2.61 -13.53
N ILE A 119 -4.94 -3.28 -14.36
CA ILE A 119 -5.87 -2.66 -15.30
C ILE A 119 -7.21 -3.37 -15.17
N GLY A 120 -8.23 -2.62 -14.77
CA GLY A 120 -9.58 -3.15 -14.57
C GLY A 120 -9.72 -3.98 -13.28
N PRO A 121 -10.88 -4.62 -13.10
CA PRO A 121 -11.15 -5.44 -11.93
C PRO A 121 -10.31 -6.73 -11.93
N ASP A 122 -9.58 -6.98 -10.84
CA ASP A 122 -8.96 -8.28 -10.56
C ASP A 122 -9.95 -9.14 -9.76
N GLU A 123 -10.38 -10.27 -10.33
CA GLU A 123 -11.41 -11.12 -9.69
C GLU A 123 -10.98 -11.66 -8.32
N LYS A 124 -9.69 -12.03 -8.19
CA LYS A 124 -9.17 -12.50 -6.91
C LYS A 124 -9.06 -11.35 -5.92
N GLY A 125 -8.61 -10.18 -6.36
CA GLY A 125 -8.56 -8.94 -5.58
C GLY A 125 -9.94 -8.53 -5.07
N ILE A 126 -10.98 -8.67 -5.89
CA ILE A 126 -12.38 -8.44 -5.49
C ILE A 126 -12.82 -9.44 -4.42
N SER A 127 -12.54 -10.74 -4.61
CA SER A 127 -12.84 -11.77 -3.61
C SER A 127 -12.16 -11.47 -2.27
N VAL A 128 -10.88 -11.12 -2.30
CA VAL A 128 -10.13 -10.72 -1.10
C VAL A 128 -10.72 -9.46 -0.47
N GLY A 129 -11.02 -8.43 -1.25
CA GLY A 129 -11.60 -7.19 -0.76
C GLY A 129 -12.92 -7.40 -0.03
N PHE A 130 -13.79 -8.27 -0.58
CA PHE A 130 -15.03 -8.67 0.07
C PHE A 130 -14.77 -9.33 1.44
N LYS A 131 -13.90 -10.34 1.49
CA LYS A 131 -13.55 -11.06 2.72
C LYS A 131 -12.92 -10.14 3.77
N VAL A 132 -12.01 -9.27 3.35
CA VAL A 132 -11.35 -8.29 4.22
C VAL A 132 -12.39 -7.35 4.83
N LEU A 133 -13.28 -6.76 4.03
CA LEU A 133 -14.33 -5.88 4.54
C LEU A 133 -15.28 -6.61 5.49
N LYS A 134 -15.71 -7.82 5.14
CA LYS A 134 -16.54 -8.66 6.01
C LYS A 134 -15.85 -8.95 7.35
N ASN A 135 -14.58 -9.36 7.33
CA ASN A 135 -13.80 -9.65 8.53
C ASN A 135 -13.57 -8.39 9.39
N ILE A 136 -13.42 -7.21 8.78
CA ILE A 136 -13.38 -5.92 9.50
C ILE A 136 -14.71 -5.66 10.19
N MET A 137 -15.83 -5.76 9.47
CA MET A 137 -17.17 -5.53 10.02
C MET A 137 -17.49 -6.52 11.16
N LEU A 138 -17.14 -7.79 11.00
CA LEU A 138 -17.26 -8.81 12.04
C LEU A 138 -16.42 -8.46 13.27
N THR A 139 -15.16 -8.06 13.06
CA THR A 139 -14.23 -7.69 14.14
C THR A 139 -14.71 -6.47 14.93
N LEU A 140 -15.32 -5.50 14.25
CA LEU A 140 -15.91 -4.30 14.85
C LEU A 140 -17.30 -4.55 15.45
N GLY A 141 -17.85 -5.77 15.33
CA GLY A 141 -19.18 -6.11 15.85
C GLY A 141 -20.33 -5.46 15.09
N LEU A 142 -20.11 -5.07 13.83
CA LEU A 142 -21.13 -4.46 12.96
C LEU A 142 -22.07 -5.50 12.34
N ILE A 143 -21.63 -6.75 12.25
CA ILE A 143 -22.40 -7.88 11.70
C ILE A 143 -22.18 -9.14 12.53
N GLU A 144 -23.16 -10.03 12.52
CA GLU A 144 -23.05 -11.40 13.03
C GLU A 144 -22.90 -12.36 11.84
N ASP A 145 -21.68 -12.83 11.60
CA ASP A 145 -21.35 -13.74 10.49
C ASP A 145 -20.15 -14.62 10.88
N SER A 146 -19.77 -15.58 10.04
CA SER A 146 -18.55 -16.37 10.21
C SER A 146 -17.34 -15.67 9.58
N TYR A 147 -16.17 -15.89 10.19
CA TYR A 147 -14.90 -15.44 9.64
C TYR A 147 -14.58 -16.15 8.32
N GLU A 148 -14.13 -15.40 7.32
CA GLU A 148 -13.69 -15.96 6.03
C GLU A 148 -12.18 -15.86 5.85
N GLU A 149 -11.52 -16.99 5.62
CA GLU A 149 -10.09 -17.02 5.39
C GLU A 149 -9.73 -16.52 3.98
N VAL A 150 -8.67 -15.71 3.91
CA VAL A 150 -8.07 -15.22 2.67
C VAL A 150 -6.94 -16.16 2.26
N ASN A 151 -7.14 -16.88 1.15
CA ASN A 151 -6.23 -17.92 0.66
C ASN A 151 -5.85 -17.73 -0.82
N GLU A 152 -6.37 -16.67 -1.45
CA GLU A 152 -6.18 -16.37 -2.87
C GLU A 152 -4.76 -15.89 -3.21
N TYR A 153 -4.04 -15.35 -2.21
CA TYR A 153 -2.69 -14.81 -2.33
C TYR A 153 -1.82 -15.24 -1.14
N PRO A 154 -0.49 -15.23 -1.30
CA PRO A 154 0.43 -15.36 -0.18
C PRO A 154 0.24 -14.24 0.85
N VAL A 155 0.37 -14.58 2.13
CA VAL A 155 0.25 -13.65 3.26
C VAL A 155 1.50 -13.73 4.13
N ILE A 156 2.11 -12.59 4.42
CA ILE A 156 3.20 -12.49 5.40
C ILE A 156 2.56 -12.42 6.78
N LYS A 157 2.62 -13.54 7.52
CA LYS A 157 1.98 -13.68 8.84
C LYS A 157 2.77 -13.01 9.97
N GLU A 158 4.06 -12.74 9.76
CA GLU A 158 4.91 -12.08 10.75
C GLU A 158 4.64 -10.56 10.80
N LEU A 159 4.53 -10.00 12.01
CA LEU A 159 4.49 -8.55 12.24
C LEU A 159 5.89 -7.95 12.40
N GLY A 160 5.97 -6.62 12.47
CA GLY A 160 7.24 -5.89 12.64
C GLY A 160 7.98 -5.63 11.33
N TYR A 161 7.23 -5.62 10.23
CA TYR A 161 7.73 -5.28 8.90
C TYR A 161 7.21 -3.91 8.47
N ARG A 162 8.04 -3.17 7.75
CA ARG A 162 7.65 -1.92 7.07
C ARG A 162 7.88 -2.02 5.58
N ARG A 163 7.17 -1.21 4.80
CA ARG A 163 7.40 -1.14 3.35
C ARG A 163 8.64 -0.32 2.98
N GLU A 164 9.41 -0.79 2.01
CA GLU A 164 10.51 -0.08 1.36
C GLU A 164 10.44 -0.26 -0.17
N ASP A 165 10.94 0.72 -0.93
CA ASP A 165 11.01 0.62 -2.40
C ASP A 165 12.42 0.16 -2.78
N VAL A 166 12.51 -0.78 -3.72
CA VAL A 166 13.74 -1.07 -4.48
C VAL A 166 13.63 -0.33 -5.81
N THR A 167 14.53 0.62 -6.04
CA THR A 167 14.50 1.51 -7.20
C THR A 167 15.42 1.01 -8.31
N ALA A 168 14.96 1.06 -9.56
CA ALA A 168 15.81 0.82 -10.73
C ALA A 168 16.67 2.04 -11.06
N LEU A 169 17.96 1.84 -11.32
CA LEU A 169 18.87 2.93 -11.72
C LEU A 169 18.81 3.18 -13.24
N HIS A 170 18.54 2.15 -14.03
CA HIS A 170 18.48 2.18 -15.49
C HIS A 170 17.08 1.85 -16.00
N GLY A 171 16.66 2.57 -17.05
CA GLY A 171 15.46 2.26 -17.79
C GLY A 171 15.67 1.12 -18.78
N GLY A 172 14.63 0.35 -19.05
CA GLY A 172 14.67 -0.76 -19.99
C GLY A 172 13.51 -1.73 -19.84
N PHE A 173 13.70 -2.95 -20.35
CA PHE A 173 12.77 -4.06 -20.17
C PHE A 173 13.11 -4.84 -18.91
N ILE A 174 12.16 -4.95 -17.99
CA ILE A 174 12.36 -5.60 -16.69
C ILE A 174 11.82 -7.04 -16.69
N GLU A 175 12.64 -7.97 -16.20
CA GLU A 175 12.34 -9.39 -16.07
C GLU A 175 12.59 -9.84 -14.62
N TYR A 176 11.55 -10.33 -13.95
CA TYR A 176 11.62 -10.75 -12.55
C TYR A 176 12.09 -12.20 -12.39
N ASN A 177 12.87 -12.45 -11.34
CA ASN A 177 13.34 -13.78 -10.93
C ASN A 177 12.74 -14.25 -9.59
N VAL A 178 11.78 -13.49 -9.05
CA VAL A 178 11.13 -13.72 -7.75
C VAL A 178 9.62 -13.68 -7.89
N SER A 179 8.92 -14.26 -6.91
CA SER A 179 7.46 -14.28 -6.84
C SER A 179 6.93 -13.37 -5.74
N LEU A 180 5.67 -12.93 -5.88
CA LEU A 180 4.95 -12.22 -4.82
C LEU A 180 4.85 -13.08 -3.55
N GLY A 181 5.09 -12.47 -2.39
CA GLY A 181 5.13 -13.13 -1.09
C GLY A 181 6.41 -13.93 -0.80
N GLU A 182 7.34 -14.02 -1.75
CA GLU A 182 8.60 -14.75 -1.54
C GLU A 182 9.51 -14.01 -0.55
N LYS A 183 10.10 -14.76 0.40
CA LYS A 183 11.16 -14.27 1.29
C LYS A 183 12.53 -14.48 0.64
N VAL A 184 13.29 -13.41 0.45
CA VAL A 184 14.60 -13.42 -0.19
C VAL A 184 15.68 -12.85 0.73
N LYS A 185 16.92 -13.31 0.55
CA LYS A 185 18.09 -12.81 1.29
C LYS A 185 18.62 -11.53 0.67
N GLU A 186 19.45 -10.82 1.41
CA GLU A 186 20.25 -9.73 0.88
C GLU A 186 21.05 -10.17 -0.35
N ASN A 187 21.18 -9.28 -1.34
CA ASN A 187 21.84 -9.49 -2.62
C ASN A 187 21.18 -10.54 -3.55
N THR A 188 20.04 -11.14 -3.16
CA THR A 188 19.24 -11.94 -4.10
C THR A 188 18.80 -11.07 -5.27
N ARG A 189 19.00 -11.55 -6.49
CA ARG A 189 18.56 -10.87 -7.71
C ARG A 189 17.03 -10.93 -7.83
N ILE A 190 16.40 -9.77 -7.71
CA ILE A 190 14.95 -9.57 -7.85
C ILE A 190 14.60 -9.55 -9.34
N ALA A 191 15.36 -8.81 -10.14
CA ALA A 191 15.10 -8.64 -11.56
C ALA A 191 16.37 -8.34 -12.37
N ILE A 192 16.25 -8.49 -13.68
CA ILE A 192 17.22 -8.03 -14.68
C ILE A 192 16.55 -6.95 -15.53
N ILE A 193 17.28 -5.89 -15.86
CA ILE A 193 16.85 -4.86 -16.80
C ILE A 193 17.71 -4.94 -18.05
N ARG A 194 17.07 -5.00 -19.22
CA ARG A 194 17.73 -5.04 -20.53
C ARG A 194 17.44 -3.79 -21.35
N ASN A 195 18.43 -3.34 -22.12
CA ASN A 195 18.20 -2.31 -23.15
C ASN A 195 17.53 -2.92 -24.41
N VAL A 196 17.27 -2.08 -25.41
CA VAL A 196 16.66 -2.49 -26.69
C VAL A 196 17.51 -3.45 -27.53
N PHE A 197 18.80 -3.56 -27.24
CA PHE A 197 19.72 -4.50 -27.90
C PHE A 197 19.81 -5.85 -27.15
N GLY A 198 19.09 -6.00 -26.03
CA GLY A 198 19.07 -7.21 -25.22
C GLY A 198 20.21 -7.31 -24.21
N GLU A 199 21.06 -6.28 -24.09
CA GLU A 199 22.16 -6.25 -23.13
C GLU A 199 21.63 -5.99 -21.71
N ILE A 200 22.18 -6.67 -20.71
CA ILE A 200 21.85 -6.41 -19.30
C ILE A 200 22.48 -5.08 -18.90
N VAL A 201 21.64 -4.10 -18.57
CA VAL A 201 22.08 -2.79 -18.07
C VAL A 201 22.04 -2.71 -16.54
N GLU A 202 21.25 -3.58 -15.88
CA GLU A 202 21.18 -3.63 -14.43
C GLU A 202 20.71 -4.99 -13.91
N GLU A 203 21.28 -5.42 -12.78
CA GLU A 203 20.71 -6.45 -11.92
C GLU A 203 20.13 -5.79 -10.67
N VAL A 204 18.79 -5.77 -10.57
CA VAL A 204 18.09 -5.24 -9.40
C VAL A 204 18.19 -6.27 -8.28
N LYS A 205 18.82 -5.91 -7.17
CA LYS A 205 19.08 -6.81 -6.04
C LYS A 205 18.34 -6.39 -4.78
N ALA A 206 17.98 -7.37 -3.96
CA ALA A 206 17.41 -7.14 -2.64
C ALA A 206 18.45 -6.45 -1.73
N PRO A 207 18.15 -5.28 -1.15
CA PRO A 207 19.13 -4.53 -0.34
C PRO A 207 19.35 -5.13 1.05
N LYS A 208 18.49 -6.07 1.48
CA LYS A 208 18.53 -6.81 2.74
C LYS A 208 17.57 -8.00 2.66
N GLU A 209 17.54 -8.86 3.69
CA GLU A 209 16.49 -9.89 3.78
C GLU A 209 15.11 -9.22 3.83
N CYS A 210 14.22 -9.64 2.94
CA CYS A 210 12.91 -9.03 2.78
C CYS A 210 11.89 -10.01 2.18
N TYR A 211 10.61 -9.62 2.21
CA TYR A 211 9.58 -10.25 1.38
C TYR A 211 9.25 -9.36 0.18
N ILE A 212 8.92 -9.98 -0.95
CA ILE A 212 8.41 -9.28 -2.14
C ILE A 212 6.92 -9.01 -1.98
N VAL A 213 6.53 -7.73 -1.86
CA VAL A 213 5.13 -7.34 -1.62
C VAL A 213 4.44 -6.94 -2.93
N ALA A 214 5.11 -6.14 -3.74
CA ALA A 214 4.61 -5.73 -5.05
C ALA A 214 5.77 -5.64 -6.04
N LEU A 215 5.45 -5.84 -7.32
CA LEU A 215 6.37 -5.71 -8.44
C LEU A 215 5.85 -4.62 -9.38
N HIS A 216 6.76 -4.00 -10.13
CA HIS A 216 6.35 -3.11 -11.21
C HIS A 216 5.46 -3.90 -12.19
N ASP A 217 4.28 -3.36 -12.45
CA ASP A 217 3.21 -4.00 -13.23
C ASP A 217 3.48 -4.00 -14.74
N SER A 218 4.37 -3.13 -15.19
CA SER A 218 4.78 -2.96 -16.57
C SER A 218 6.08 -3.71 -16.87
N ARG A 219 6.20 -4.27 -18.08
CA ARG A 219 7.44 -4.89 -18.57
C ARG A 219 8.52 -3.87 -18.97
N ARG A 220 8.22 -2.57 -18.84
CA ARG A 220 9.15 -1.46 -19.08
C ARG A 220 9.32 -0.67 -17.81
N ILE A 221 10.53 -0.34 -17.44
CA ILE A 221 10.81 0.48 -16.26
C ILE A 221 11.63 1.71 -16.66
N TRP A 222 11.44 2.81 -15.95
CA TRP A 222 12.23 4.02 -16.13
C TRP A 222 13.26 4.16 -15.02
N SER A 223 14.41 4.76 -15.31
CA SER A 223 15.38 5.17 -14.28
C SER A 223 14.70 5.95 -13.17
N GLY A 224 14.95 5.56 -11.92
CA GLY A 224 14.36 6.15 -10.73
C GLY A 224 12.97 5.59 -10.36
N SER A 225 12.40 4.66 -11.12
CA SER A 225 11.13 4.03 -10.79
C SER A 225 11.29 2.91 -9.77
N THR A 226 10.26 2.69 -8.93
CA THR A 226 10.19 1.51 -8.05
C THR A 226 10.08 0.25 -8.91
N ALA A 227 11.09 -0.62 -8.81
CA ALA A 227 11.10 -1.96 -9.41
C ALA A 227 10.36 -2.98 -8.55
N ALA A 228 10.43 -2.85 -7.23
CA ALA A 228 9.69 -3.70 -6.30
C ALA A 228 9.37 -2.95 -5.01
N LEU A 229 8.20 -3.22 -4.43
CA LEU A 229 7.89 -2.92 -3.05
C LEU A 229 8.25 -4.14 -2.20
N ILE A 230 9.05 -3.94 -1.16
CA ILE A 230 9.50 -5.00 -0.27
C ILE A 230 9.06 -4.72 1.17
N ALA A 231 8.81 -5.79 1.92
CA ALA A 231 8.62 -5.74 3.36
C ALA A 231 9.92 -6.09 4.05
N VAL A 232 10.45 -5.16 4.85
CA VAL A 232 11.70 -5.34 5.59
C VAL A 232 11.44 -5.32 7.09
N LYS A 233 12.14 -6.20 7.82
CA LYS A 233 12.08 -6.19 9.27
C LYS A 233 12.76 -4.93 9.79
N TYR A 234 12.16 -4.28 10.77
CA TYR A 234 12.74 -3.09 11.38
C TYR A 234 12.49 -3.10 12.89
N THR A 235 13.35 -2.39 13.61
CA THR A 235 13.10 -2.08 15.02
C THR A 235 12.44 -0.72 15.08
N PRO A 236 11.17 -0.63 15.56
CA PRO A 236 10.57 0.66 15.88
C PRO A 236 11.49 1.41 16.85
N ARG A 237 11.78 2.68 16.55
CA ARG A 237 12.48 3.56 17.49
C ARG A 237 11.51 4.08 18.54
#